data_AF-A0A932PSI8-F1
#
_entry.id   AF-A0A932PSI8-F1
#
_cell.length_a   1.000
_cell.length_b   1.000
_cell.length_c   1.000
_cell.angle_alpha   90.00
_cell.angle_beta   90.00
_cell.angle_gamma   90.00
#
_symmetry.space_group_name_H-M   'P 1'
#
loop_
_entity.id
_entity.type
_entity.pdbx_description
1 polymer ?
#
loop_
_entity_poly.entity_id
_entity_poly.type
_entity_poly.pdbx_seq_one_letter_code
_entity_poly.pdbx_strand_id
1 'polypeptide(L)'
;MNKLPAGLCREVMTVAQKPLITLSEGKVGQVLNLAKHAIRKSGVSDEVLECLIEKRGEFQDEFSKIVRRFGSSFQYDLREEGWTLLEDAERKINSAAALELVAFLKEGETVIGGEELVSRARTELRANYGQHDAEWLVKHQEEIPVEFRKFYLVFTGTVWRDRNGNQVVAYLRWNGERWDLLFRWLD
;
A
#
# COMPACT_ATOMS: atom_id res chain seq x y z
N MET A 1 -15.22 6.04 -20.28
CA MET A 1 -14.14 5.28 -19.60
C MET A 1 -12.87 5.39 -20.43
N ASN A 2 -11.94 6.26 -20.06
CA ASN A 2 -10.65 6.40 -20.76
C ASN A 2 -9.57 5.78 -19.88
N LYS A 3 -8.91 4.73 -20.37
CA LYS A 3 -7.71 4.14 -19.75
C LYS A 3 -6.60 5.19 -19.79
N LEU A 4 -6.00 5.49 -18.65
CA LEU A 4 -4.77 6.29 -18.59
C LEU A 4 -3.64 5.51 -19.28
N PRO A 5 -2.84 6.14 -20.15
CA PRO A 5 -1.79 5.45 -20.88
C PRO A 5 -0.65 5.05 -19.94
N ALA A 6 -0.15 3.81 -20.08
CA ALA A 6 0.86 3.20 -19.23
C ALA A 6 2.20 3.98 -19.13
N GLY A 7 2.44 4.94 -20.01
CA GLY A 7 3.60 5.85 -19.94
C GLY A 7 3.51 6.88 -18.80
N LEU A 8 2.29 7.26 -18.39
CA LEU A 8 2.07 8.37 -17.45
C LEU A 8 2.46 8.00 -16.00
N CYS A 9 2.26 6.75 -15.60
CA CYS A 9 2.71 6.26 -14.29
C CYS A 9 4.25 6.25 -14.18
N ARG A 10 4.96 6.01 -15.28
CA ARG A 10 6.43 5.99 -15.28
C ARG A 10 7.00 7.39 -15.13
N GLU A 11 6.40 8.39 -15.77
CA GLU A 11 6.86 9.79 -15.67
C GLU A 11 6.58 10.40 -14.30
N VAL A 12 5.39 10.19 -13.72
CA VAL A 12 5.05 10.69 -12.38
C VAL A 12 5.96 10.09 -11.31
N MET A 13 6.28 8.80 -11.41
CA MET A 13 7.17 8.12 -10.47
C MET A 13 8.65 8.50 -10.62
N THR A 14 9.10 8.85 -11.84
CA THR A 14 10.49 9.27 -12.11
C THR A 14 10.77 10.68 -11.56
N VAL A 15 9.76 11.54 -11.48
CA VAL A 15 9.89 12.92 -10.97
C VAL A 15 10.05 12.96 -9.44
N ALA A 16 9.56 11.95 -8.71
CA ALA A 16 9.63 11.91 -7.25
C ALA A 16 11.00 11.45 -6.68
N GLN A 17 11.92 10.96 -7.51
CA GLN A 17 13.20 10.38 -7.08
C GLN A 17 14.45 11.16 -7.52
N LYS A 18 14.33 12.33 -8.18
CA LYS A 18 15.50 13.14 -8.57
C LYS A 18 15.63 14.38 -7.68
N PRO A 19 16.85 14.72 -7.21
CA PRO A 19 17.10 16.03 -6.61
C PRO A 19 16.88 17.11 -7.67
N LEU A 20 16.31 18.23 -7.21
CA LEU A 20 15.86 19.39 -8.02
C LEU A 20 16.78 19.68 -9.22
N ILE A 21 16.27 19.43 -10.43
CA ILE A 21 16.62 20.23 -11.60
C ILE A 21 15.29 20.70 -12.19
N THR A 22 15.18 22.02 -12.29
CA THR A 22 14.04 22.81 -12.75
C THR A 22 13.29 22.16 -13.91
N LEU A 23 12.08 21.66 -13.63
CA LEU A 23 11.09 21.42 -14.68
C LEU A 23 10.69 22.79 -15.24
N SER A 24 10.82 22.97 -16.55
CA SER A 24 10.25 24.14 -17.26
C SER A 24 8.78 24.32 -16.85
N GLU A 25 8.34 25.55 -16.58
CA GLU A 25 7.02 25.88 -16.03
C GLU A 25 5.85 25.15 -16.74
N GLY A 26 5.96 24.92 -18.05
CA GLY A 26 4.96 24.17 -18.83
C GLY A 26 4.82 22.67 -18.47
N LYS A 27 5.86 22.01 -17.95
CA LYS A 27 5.80 20.61 -17.49
C LYS A 27 5.29 20.50 -16.05
N VAL A 28 5.57 21.50 -15.22
CA VAL A 28 5.02 21.58 -13.86
C VAL A 28 3.49 21.67 -13.92
N GLY A 29 2.94 22.48 -14.83
CA GLY A 29 1.49 22.60 -15.00
C GLY A 29 0.80 21.29 -15.41
N GLN A 30 1.44 20.46 -16.24
CA GLN A 30 0.90 19.16 -16.63
C GLN A 30 0.92 18.15 -15.48
N VAL A 31 2.02 18.08 -14.73
CA VAL A 31 2.13 17.24 -13.54
C VAL A 31 1.14 17.67 -12.46
N LEU A 32 0.96 19.00 -12.26
CA LEU A 32 -0.03 19.54 -11.34
C LEU A 32 -1.45 19.15 -11.77
N ASN A 33 -1.81 19.31 -13.05
CA ASN A 33 -3.15 18.98 -13.53
C ASN A 33 -3.47 17.49 -13.39
N LEU A 34 -2.48 16.62 -13.58
CA LEU A 34 -2.60 15.18 -13.36
C LEU A 34 -2.74 14.84 -11.88
N ALA A 35 -1.95 15.47 -11.00
CA ALA A 35 -2.09 15.33 -9.56
C ALA A 35 -3.45 15.85 -9.08
N LYS A 36 -3.92 17.01 -9.58
CA LYS A 36 -5.25 17.55 -9.28
C LYS A 36 -6.35 16.58 -9.70
N HIS A 37 -6.23 15.96 -10.87
CA HIS A 37 -7.21 14.97 -11.34
C HIS A 37 -7.22 13.68 -10.50
N ALA A 38 -6.05 13.18 -10.09
CA ALA A 38 -5.92 12.00 -9.23
C ALA A 38 -6.42 12.26 -7.80
N ILE A 39 -6.14 13.44 -7.25
CA ILE A 39 -6.54 13.84 -5.90
C ILE A 39 -8.06 14.11 -5.85
N ARG A 40 -8.64 14.73 -6.89
CA ARG A 40 -10.11 14.85 -7.03
C ARG A 40 -10.82 13.51 -7.08
N LYS A 41 -10.26 12.52 -7.78
CA LYS A 41 -10.79 11.14 -7.77
C LYS A 41 -10.70 10.46 -6.41
N SER A 42 -9.82 10.95 -5.54
CA SER A 42 -9.64 10.46 -4.16
C SER A 42 -10.57 11.14 -3.14
N GLY A 43 -11.46 12.05 -3.59
CA GLY A 43 -12.46 12.70 -2.73
C GLY A 43 -11.94 13.87 -1.88
N VAL A 44 -10.71 14.33 -2.12
CA VAL A 44 -10.14 15.50 -1.44
C VAL A 44 -10.71 16.78 -2.07
N SER A 45 -11.16 17.74 -1.25
CA SER A 45 -11.77 18.99 -1.76
C SER A 45 -10.76 19.89 -2.45
N ASP A 46 -11.24 20.70 -3.39
CA ASP A 46 -10.42 21.64 -4.15
C ASP A 46 -9.77 22.70 -3.23
N GLU A 47 -10.39 23.07 -2.11
CA GLU A 47 -9.77 24.02 -1.16
C GLU A 47 -8.52 23.44 -0.48
N VAL A 48 -8.55 22.16 -0.11
CA VAL A 48 -7.40 21.47 0.48
C VAL A 48 -6.26 21.35 -0.53
N LEU A 49 -6.62 21.07 -1.79
CA LEU A 49 -5.68 20.93 -2.89
C LEU A 49 -4.98 22.24 -3.25
N GLU A 50 -5.71 23.36 -3.34
CA GLU A 50 -5.12 24.67 -3.60
C GLU A 50 -4.23 25.10 -2.42
N CYS A 51 -4.64 24.85 -1.17
CA CYS A 51 -3.82 25.11 0.02
C CYS A 51 -2.48 24.34 0.00
N LEU A 52 -2.50 23.07 -0.42
CA LEU A 52 -1.29 22.23 -0.51
C LEU A 52 -0.34 22.68 -1.64
N ILE A 53 -0.88 23.16 -2.75
CA ILE A 53 -0.10 23.67 -3.89
C ILE A 53 0.55 25.01 -3.55
N GLU A 54 -0.19 25.88 -2.87
CA GLU A 54 0.28 27.20 -2.45
C GLU A 54 1.39 27.09 -1.40
N LYS A 55 1.30 26.11 -0.50
CA LYS A 55 2.30 25.85 0.54
C LYS A 55 3.33 24.76 0.19
N ARG A 56 3.49 24.43 -1.09
CA ARG A 56 4.35 23.32 -1.57
C ARG A 56 5.81 23.35 -1.08
N GLY A 57 6.34 24.53 -0.77
CA GLY A 57 7.69 24.70 -0.24
C GLY A 57 7.82 24.45 1.26
N GLU A 58 6.72 24.61 2.01
CA GLU A 58 6.68 24.45 3.48
C GLU A 58 6.26 23.03 3.89
N PHE A 59 5.51 22.34 3.02
CA PHE A 59 4.92 21.02 3.29
C PHE A 59 5.42 19.94 2.36
N GLN A 60 6.63 20.06 1.82
CA GLN A 60 7.16 19.11 0.83
C GLN A 60 7.10 17.65 1.33
N ASP A 61 7.34 17.43 2.63
CA ASP A 61 7.21 16.12 3.29
C ASP A 61 5.75 15.65 3.37
N GLU A 62 4.83 16.50 3.84
CA GLU A 62 3.39 16.17 3.95
C GLU A 62 2.71 15.99 2.59
N PHE A 63 3.06 16.82 1.61
CA PHE A 63 2.59 16.66 0.23
C PHE A 63 3.10 15.34 -0.36
N SER A 64 4.36 14.97 -0.10
CA SER A 64 4.89 13.67 -0.53
C SER A 64 4.19 12.50 0.15
N LYS A 65 3.82 12.62 1.43
CA LYS A 65 3.02 11.61 2.16
C LYS A 65 1.62 11.49 1.57
N ILE A 66 0.96 12.59 1.24
CA ILE A 66 -0.36 12.60 0.59
C ILE A 66 -0.27 11.97 -0.80
N VAL A 67 0.69 12.38 -1.64
CA VAL A 67 0.90 11.78 -2.96
C VAL A 67 1.31 10.31 -2.87
N ARG A 68 2.04 9.87 -1.83
CA ARG A 68 2.28 8.43 -1.60
C ARG A 68 1.00 7.70 -1.19
N ARG A 69 0.24 8.28 -0.26
CA ARG A 69 -1.02 7.72 0.28
C ARG A 69 -2.14 7.62 -0.78
N PHE A 70 -2.14 8.53 -1.75
CA PHE A 70 -3.17 8.60 -2.80
C PHE A 70 -2.66 8.26 -4.20
N GLY A 71 -1.34 8.24 -4.42
CA GLY A 71 -0.70 7.97 -5.71
C GLY A 71 -0.11 6.57 -5.83
N SER A 72 0.03 5.80 -4.74
CA SER A 72 0.22 4.36 -4.86
C SER A 72 -1.13 3.71 -5.19
N SER A 73 -1.32 3.32 -6.44
CA SER A 73 -2.47 2.51 -6.81
C SER A 73 -2.19 1.07 -6.39
N PHE A 74 -2.92 0.57 -5.39
CA PHE A 74 -3.03 -0.86 -5.17
C PHE A 74 -3.62 -1.50 -6.44
N GLN A 75 -3.19 -2.72 -6.75
CA GLN A 75 -3.87 -3.49 -7.78
C GLN A 75 -5.30 -3.85 -7.37
N TYR A 76 -5.47 -4.14 -6.09
CA TYR A 76 -6.76 -4.42 -5.46
C TYR A 76 -7.11 -3.26 -4.52
N ASP A 77 -7.43 -2.12 -5.11
CA ASP A 77 -7.78 -0.91 -4.36
C ASP A 77 -9.19 -0.98 -3.78
N LEU A 78 -9.28 -1.15 -2.46
CA LEU A 78 -10.55 -1.33 -1.75
C LEU A 78 -11.32 -0.02 -1.58
N ARG A 79 -10.75 1.13 -1.96
CA ARG A 79 -11.48 2.41 -1.99
C ARG A 79 -12.64 2.38 -2.95
N GLU A 80 -12.51 1.67 -4.08
CA GLU A 80 -13.60 1.50 -5.05
C GLU A 80 -14.76 0.69 -4.46
N GLU A 81 -14.46 -0.15 -3.47
CA GLU A 81 -15.44 -0.88 -2.68
C GLU A 81 -15.94 -0.09 -1.46
N GLY A 82 -15.65 1.22 -1.37
CA GLY A 82 -16.11 2.09 -0.28
C GLY A 82 -15.41 1.85 1.05
N TRP A 83 -14.24 1.20 1.05
CA TRP A 83 -13.42 1.02 2.25
C TRP A 83 -12.49 2.22 2.43
N THR A 84 -12.03 2.43 3.67
CA THR A 84 -11.12 3.53 4.01
C THR A 84 -9.72 3.01 4.28
N LEU A 85 -8.72 3.59 3.62
CA LEU A 85 -7.31 3.30 3.90
C LEU A 85 -6.88 4.04 5.16
N LEU A 86 -6.66 3.30 6.26
CA LEU A 86 -6.21 3.86 7.53
C LEU A 86 -4.69 4.05 7.54
N GLU A 87 -3.96 3.00 7.16
CA GLU A 87 -2.51 2.92 7.21
C GLU A 87 -1.96 2.19 5.99
N ASP A 88 -0.78 2.59 5.52
CA ASP A 88 -0.05 1.91 4.45
C ASP A 88 1.45 2.00 4.68
N ALA A 89 2.14 0.87 4.56
CA ALA A 89 3.58 0.77 4.65
C ALA A 89 4.19 0.75 3.25
N GLU A 90 5.38 1.36 3.11
CA GLU A 90 6.12 1.26 1.86
C GLU A 90 6.45 -0.20 1.54
N ARG A 91 6.34 -0.56 0.26
CA ARG A 91 6.71 -1.89 -0.24
C ARG A 91 8.20 -2.14 0.02
N LYS A 92 8.52 -3.28 0.62
CA LYS A 92 9.88 -3.70 0.98
C LYS A 92 10.36 -4.92 0.20
N ILE A 93 9.43 -5.77 -0.28
CA ILE A 93 9.79 -7.00 -0.97
C ILE A 93 10.19 -6.70 -2.42
N ASN A 94 11.36 -7.21 -2.80
CA ASN A 94 11.89 -7.23 -4.16
C ASN A 94 12.28 -8.63 -4.65
N SER A 95 12.22 -9.65 -3.77
CA SER A 95 12.47 -11.06 -4.07
C SER A 95 11.77 -11.95 -3.04
N ALA A 96 11.08 -13.01 -3.48
CA ALA A 96 10.45 -13.94 -2.55
C ALA A 96 11.48 -14.85 -1.84
N ALA A 97 12.65 -15.07 -2.45
CA ALA A 97 13.72 -15.91 -1.90
C ALA A 97 14.38 -15.33 -0.64
N ALA A 98 14.27 -14.01 -0.42
CA ALA A 98 14.79 -13.34 0.76
C ALA A 98 13.80 -13.35 1.95
N LEU A 99 12.64 -14.00 1.80
CA LEU A 99 11.62 -14.03 2.84
C LEU A 99 11.95 -15.04 3.93
N GLU A 100 11.88 -14.57 5.16
CA GLU A 100 11.92 -15.39 6.36
C GLU A 100 10.52 -15.41 6.99
N LEU A 101 10.03 -16.60 7.34
CA LEU A 101 8.79 -16.73 8.09
C LEU A 101 9.07 -16.56 9.57
N VAL A 102 8.39 -15.59 10.17
CA VAL A 102 8.38 -15.37 11.61
C VAL A 102 7.00 -15.71 12.17
N ALA A 103 6.96 -16.58 13.18
CA ALA A 103 5.72 -16.92 13.85
C ALA A 103 5.31 -15.81 14.82
N PHE A 104 4.04 -15.42 14.79
CA PHE A 104 3.49 -14.39 15.70
C PHE A 104 2.91 -14.98 17.00
N LEU A 105 2.68 -16.29 17.04
CA LEU A 105 2.27 -17.01 18.24
C LEU A 105 3.51 -17.35 19.08
N LYS A 106 3.45 -17.03 20.37
CA LYS A 106 4.43 -17.43 21.38
C LYS A 106 4.13 -18.84 21.88
N GLU A 107 5.08 -19.45 22.59
CA GLU A 107 4.91 -20.80 23.14
C GLU A 107 3.66 -20.89 24.03
N GLY A 108 2.85 -21.92 23.80
CA GLY A 108 1.58 -22.13 24.51
C GLY A 108 0.38 -21.36 23.95
N GLU A 109 0.57 -20.44 23.00
CA GLU A 109 -0.53 -19.73 22.36
C GLU A 109 -1.07 -20.51 21.15
N THR A 110 -2.39 -20.58 21.05
CA THR A 110 -3.10 -21.15 19.88
C THR A 110 -3.85 -20.11 19.07
N VAL A 111 -4.12 -18.94 19.67
CA VAL A 111 -4.83 -17.81 19.06
C VAL A 111 -4.40 -16.51 19.74
N ILE A 112 -4.35 -15.42 18.97
CA ILE A 112 -4.21 -14.05 19.46
C ILE A 112 -5.20 -13.15 18.73
N GLY A 113 -5.57 -12.02 19.35
CA GLY A 113 -6.39 -11.00 18.71
C GLY A 113 -5.65 -10.31 17.56
N GLY A 114 -6.38 -9.72 16.61
CA GLY A 114 -5.76 -9.08 15.45
C GLY A 114 -4.94 -7.85 15.81
N GLU A 115 -5.37 -7.04 16.78
CA GLU A 115 -4.59 -5.91 17.29
C GLU A 115 -3.23 -6.37 17.85
N GLU A 116 -3.23 -7.44 18.64
CA GLU A 116 -2.00 -8.03 19.19
C GLU A 116 -1.11 -8.59 18.07
N LEU A 117 -1.69 -9.24 17.06
CA LEU A 117 -0.96 -9.71 15.87
C LEU A 117 -0.26 -8.55 15.17
N VAL A 118 -0.96 -7.44 14.92
CA VAL A 118 -0.40 -6.25 14.27
C VAL A 118 0.70 -5.64 15.13
N SER A 119 0.46 -5.48 16.43
CA SER A 119 1.43 -4.96 17.38
C SER A 119 2.73 -5.77 17.38
N ARG A 120 2.65 -7.10 17.56
CA ARG A 120 3.81 -7.99 17.59
C ARG A 120 4.55 -8.04 16.26
N ALA A 121 3.82 -8.15 15.15
CA ALA A 121 4.42 -8.16 13.82
C ALA A 121 5.29 -6.92 13.60
N ARG A 122 4.81 -5.74 14.02
CA ARG A 122 5.50 -4.47 13.79
C ARG A 122 6.62 -4.19 14.79
N THR A 123 6.38 -4.43 16.08
CA THR A 123 7.25 -3.97 17.17
C THR A 123 8.27 -5.02 17.62
N GLU A 124 7.87 -6.29 17.66
CA GLU A 124 8.73 -7.39 18.13
C GLU A 124 9.45 -8.08 16.97
N LEU A 125 8.71 -8.35 15.88
CA LEU A 125 9.18 -9.21 14.77
C LEU A 125 9.74 -8.42 13.57
N ARG A 126 9.59 -7.09 13.56
CA ARG A 126 9.98 -6.21 12.45
C ARG A 126 9.38 -6.62 11.09
N ALA A 127 8.26 -7.33 11.10
CA ALA A 127 7.52 -7.85 9.95
C ALA A 127 6.41 -6.89 9.49
N ASN A 128 6.75 -5.60 9.31
CA ASN A 128 5.79 -4.57 8.87
C ASN A 128 5.69 -4.52 7.34
N TYR A 129 5.15 -5.58 6.73
CA TYR A 129 4.92 -5.70 5.27
C TYR A 129 3.46 -5.41 4.93
N GLY A 130 3.21 -4.65 3.86
CA GLY A 130 1.88 -4.15 3.50
C GLY A 130 1.23 -4.87 2.32
N GLN A 131 0.07 -4.39 1.87
CA GLN A 131 -0.66 -4.94 0.73
C GLN A 131 0.17 -4.89 -0.56
N HIS A 132 0.98 -3.84 -0.77
CA HIS A 132 1.88 -3.77 -1.93
C HIS A 132 2.87 -4.95 -1.98
N ASP A 133 3.31 -5.44 -0.82
CA ASP A 133 4.18 -6.61 -0.70
C ASP A 133 3.41 -7.89 -1.05
N ALA A 134 2.18 -8.02 -0.54
CA ALA A 134 1.30 -9.14 -0.83
C ALA A 134 0.95 -9.24 -2.32
N GLU A 135 0.59 -8.12 -2.95
CA GLU A 135 0.30 -8.04 -4.39
C GLU A 135 1.52 -8.35 -5.24
N TRP A 136 2.70 -7.91 -4.82
CA TRP A 136 3.94 -8.27 -5.50
C TRP A 136 4.19 -9.78 -5.44
N LEU A 137 3.99 -10.40 -4.28
CA LEU A 137 4.18 -11.85 -4.11
C LEU A 137 3.21 -12.69 -4.94
N VAL A 138 1.95 -12.27 -5.06
CA VAL A 138 0.96 -12.98 -5.89
C VAL A 138 1.35 -12.98 -7.37
N LYS A 139 2.04 -11.93 -7.84
CA LYS A 139 2.57 -11.86 -9.22
C LYS A 139 3.76 -12.77 -9.46
N HIS A 140 4.53 -13.06 -8.42
CA HIS A 140 5.76 -13.86 -8.45
C HIS A 140 5.57 -15.12 -7.60
N GLN A 141 4.37 -15.68 -7.64
CA GLN A 141 3.93 -16.71 -6.69
C GLN A 141 4.71 -18.02 -6.83
N GLU A 142 5.31 -18.26 -8.00
CA GLU A 142 6.24 -19.33 -8.31
C GLU A 142 7.57 -19.23 -7.54
N GLU A 143 7.94 -18.02 -7.10
CA GLU A 143 9.15 -17.79 -6.29
C GLU A 143 8.90 -18.07 -4.80
N ILE A 144 7.64 -18.16 -4.36
CA ILE A 144 7.30 -18.40 -2.96
C ILE A 144 7.64 -19.85 -2.60
N PRO A 145 8.47 -20.09 -1.56
CA PRO A 145 8.84 -21.45 -1.17
C PRO A 145 7.62 -22.34 -0.92
N VAL A 146 7.67 -23.57 -1.43
CA VAL A 146 6.59 -24.58 -1.25
C VAL A 146 6.25 -24.76 0.22
N GLU A 147 7.24 -24.59 1.10
CA GLU A 147 7.11 -24.86 2.53
C GLU A 147 6.24 -23.82 3.25
N PHE A 148 6.01 -22.68 2.58
CA PHE A 148 5.17 -21.62 3.10
C PHE A 148 3.69 -21.96 2.92
N ARG A 149 3.34 -22.86 1.99
CA ARG A 149 1.94 -23.22 1.64
C ARG A 149 1.11 -23.77 2.80
N LYS A 150 1.76 -24.21 3.88
CA LYS A 150 1.10 -24.66 5.12
C LYS A 150 0.70 -23.51 6.05
N PHE A 151 1.05 -22.27 5.73
CA PHE A 151 0.80 -21.10 6.56
C PHE A 151 -0.09 -20.06 5.87
N TYR A 152 -0.73 -19.23 6.68
CA TYR A 152 -1.28 -17.95 6.23
C TYR A 152 -0.17 -16.88 6.33
N LEU A 153 0.11 -16.19 5.24
CA LEU A 153 1.08 -15.09 5.22
C LEU A 153 0.33 -13.79 5.47
N VAL A 154 0.57 -13.12 6.59
CA VAL A 154 -0.19 -11.93 7.01
C VAL A 154 0.62 -10.66 6.79
N PHE A 155 0.00 -9.64 6.20
CA PHE A 155 0.64 -8.38 5.80
C PHE A 155 0.04 -7.22 6.59
N THR A 156 0.61 -6.97 7.76
CA THR A 156 0.08 -6.03 8.76
C THR A 156 0.38 -4.56 8.45
N GLY A 157 1.19 -4.27 7.43
CA GLY A 157 1.62 -2.92 7.11
C GLY A 157 0.59 -2.05 6.40
N THR A 158 -0.49 -2.64 5.90
CA THR A 158 -1.61 -1.90 5.31
C THR A 158 -2.88 -2.26 6.05
N VAL A 159 -3.56 -1.26 6.61
CA VAL A 159 -4.80 -1.43 7.37
C VAL A 159 -5.92 -0.70 6.67
N TRP A 160 -6.98 -1.45 6.39
CA TRP A 160 -8.22 -0.94 5.85
C TRP A 160 -9.30 -0.93 6.92
N ARG A 161 -10.28 -0.04 6.74
CA ARG A 161 -11.56 -0.09 7.44
C ARG A 161 -12.65 -0.42 6.44
N ASP A 162 -13.38 -1.51 6.70
CA ASP A 162 -14.53 -1.88 5.89
C ASP A 162 -15.74 -0.96 6.12
N ARG A 163 -16.82 -1.16 5.37
CA ARG A 163 -18.05 -0.36 5.49
C ARG A 163 -18.77 -0.50 6.83
N ASN A 164 -18.50 -1.57 7.58
CA ASN A 164 -19.08 -1.82 8.89
C ASN A 164 -18.22 -1.26 10.03
N GLY A 165 -17.05 -0.69 9.70
CA GLY A 165 -16.12 -0.12 10.66
C GLY A 165 -15.04 -1.10 11.14
N ASN A 166 -15.03 -2.34 10.65
CA ASN A 166 -14.07 -3.36 11.05
C ASN A 166 -12.71 -3.08 10.43
N GLN A 167 -11.64 -3.33 11.18
CA GLN A 167 -10.28 -3.20 10.67
C GLN A 167 -9.82 -4.49 10.03
N VAL A 168 -9.15 -4.39 8.88
CA VAL A 168 -8.76 -5.57 8.10
C VAL A 168 -7.38 -5.40 7.48
N VAL A 169 -6.68 -6.52 7.35
CA VAL A 169 -5.34 -6.59 6.75
C VAL A 169 -5.31 -7.62 5.64
N ALA A 170 -4.38 -7.44 4.69
CA ALA A 170 -4.14 -8.41 3.63
C ALA A 170 -3.51 -9.69 4.18
N TYR A 171 -3.89 -10.84 3.62
CA TYR A 171 -3.20 -12.10 3.84
C TYR A 171 -3.21 -12.96 2.58
N LEU A 172 -2.21 -13.84 2.46
CA LEU A 172 -2.14 -14.85 1.41
C LEU A 172 -2.47 -16.22 1.97
N ARG A 173 -3.22 -17.00 1.18
CA ARG A 173 -3.55 -18.40 1.45
C ARG A 173 -3.23 -19.25 0.24
N TRP A 174 -2.58 -20.39 0.45
CA TRP A 174 -2.49 -21.42 -0.58
C TRP A 174 -3.82 -22.18 -0.68
N ASN A 175 -4.42 -22.21 -1.87
CA ASN A 175 -5.71 -22.86 -2.09
C ASN A 175 -5.61 -24.30 -2.64
N GLY A 176 -4.39 -24.81 -2.84
CA GLY A 176 -4.11 -26.10 -3.48
C GLY A 176 -3.43 -25.95 -4.84
N GLU A 177 -3.72 -24.86 -5.55
CA GLU A 177 -3.23 -24.60 -6.91
C GLU A 177 -2.42 -23.30 -7.02
N ARG A 178 -2.84 -22.27 -6.28
CA ARG A 178 -2.23 -20.94 -6.31
C ARG A 178 -2.34 -20.22 -4.96
N TRP A 179 -1.62 -19.12 -4.83
CA TRP A 179 -1.78 -18.18 -3.72
C TRP A 179 -2.93 -17.20 -4.02
N ASP A 180 -3.91 -17.14 -3.12
CA ASP A 180 -4.98 -16.15 -3.19
C ASP A 180 -4.71 -14.99 -2.21
N LEU A 181 -4.93 -13.77 -2.67
CA LEU A 181 -4.94 -12.55 -1.85
C LEU A 181 -6.33 -12.33 -1.27
N LEU A 182 -6.41 -12.24 0.05
CA LEU A 182 -7.64 -12.10 0.81
C LEU A 182 -7.45 -11.05 1.91
N PHE A 183 -8.56 -10.62 2.53
CA PHE A 183 -8.56 -9.67 3.65
C PHE A 183 -9.19 -10.32 4.88
N ARG A 184 -8.53 -10.17 6.04
CA ARG A 184 -8.94 -10.77 7.32
C ARG A 184 -9.26 -9.66 8.32
N TRP A 185 -10.31 -9.87 9.12
CA TRP A 185 -10.69 -9.01 10.24
C TRP A 185 -9.67 -9.08 11.38
N LEU A 186 -9.38 -7.92 11.97
CA LEU A 186 -8.55 -7.79 13.17
C LEU A 186 -9.37 -7.89 14.47
N ASP A 187 -10.70 -7.87 14.36
CA ASP A 187 -11.69 -7.89 15.44
C ASP A 187 -12.07 -9.32 15.86
#